data_AF-A0A4T0NYA0-F1
#
_entry.id   AF-A0A4T0NYA0-F1
#
_cell.length_a   1.000
_cell.length_b   1.000
_cell.length_c   1.000
_cell.angle_alpha   90.00
_cell.angle_beta   90.00
_cell.angle_gamma   90.00
#
_symmetry.space_group_name_H-M   'P 1'
#
loop_
_entity.id
_entity.type
_entity.pdbx_description
1 polymer ?
#
loop_
_entity_poly.entity_id
_entity_poly.type
_entity_poly.pdbx_seq_one_letter_code
_entity_poly.pdbx_strand_id
1 'polypeptide(L)'
;MQTENSDSRQYPTLFSWEDLTEIISSGDLGKLRRHPDHQEAYDQWRSKIIAAHGSIPQYLLKERLGWVMSDQTPPPTPPPQVANQPKYFTRDIPDKLHKLLNNDWGYAVPHNVEHWVCLRRPIGSRIPLIHQDLYTSDVGYQNALSNGLYGFTNSDNLDGAQEIQNWIIKKFGKDTTAAYFLNPPHLQSVKEVQHFHIFVKR
;
A
#
# COMPACT_ATOMS: atom_id res chain seq x y z
N MET A 1 -15.49 14.32 -1.88
CA MET A 1 -15.12 15.47 -1.03
C MET A 1 -13.66 15.32 -0.64
N GLN A 2 -12.77 16.17 -1.14
CA GLN A 2 -11.46 16.36 -0.51
C GLN A 2 -11.73 17.07 0.81
N THR A 3 -11.30 16.46 1.92
CA THR A 3 -11.41 17.08 3.24
C THR A 3 -10.26 18.06 3.40
N GLU A 4 -10.54 19.31 3.74
CA GLU A 4 -9.58 20.43 3.78
C GLU A 4 -8.29 20.14 4.61
N ASN A 5 -8.31 19.13 5.48
CA ASN A 5 -7.20 18.77 6.38
C ASN A 5 -6.50 17.43 6.06
N SER A 6 -6.80 16.79 4.92
CA SER A 6 -6.21 15.48 4.61
C SER A 6 -4.76 15.59 4.13
N ASP A 7 -4.35 16.73 3.57
CA ASP A 7 -2.98 16.86 3.10
C ASP A 7 -1.98 16.90 4.26
N SER A 8 -1.25 15.79 4.45
CA SER A 8 -0.25 15.66 5.51
C SER A 8 0.85 16.72 5.45
N ARG A 9 1.05 17.35 4.28
CA ARG A 9 2.06 18.41 4.08
C ARG A 9 1.70 19.73 4.78
N GLN A 10 0.46 19.88 5.25
CA GLN A 10 0.04 21.03 6.07
C GLN A 10 0.54 20.94 7.52
N TYR A 11 1.03 19.77 7.94
CA TYR A 11 1.49 19.51 9.30
C TYR A 11 3.01 19.42 9.37
N PRO A 12 3.62 19.66 10.55
CA PRO A 12 5.06 19.47 10.75
C PRO A 12 5.51 18.03 10.44
N THR A 13 6.66 17.92 9.82
CA THR A 13 7.30 16.63 9.51
C THR A 13 7.92 16.03 10.78
N LEU A 14 7.86 14.71 10.95
CA LEU A 14 8.46 14.02 12.10
C LEU A 14 9.74 13.24 11.75
N PHE A 15 9.99 13.04 10.46
CA PHE A 15 11.07 12.19 9.96
C PHE A 15 11.86 12.95 8.91
N SER A 16 13.18 12.72 8.89
CA SER A 16 14.05 12.96 7.73
C SER A 16 13.92 11.82 6.71
N TRP A 17 14.55 11.95 5.53
CA TRP A 17 14.59 10.84 4.58
C TRP A 17 15.38 9.65 5.16
N GLU A 18 16.46 9.96 5.87
CA GLU A 18 17.36 9.00 6.50
C GLU A 18 16.60 8.19 7.57
N ASP A 19 15.82 8.86 8.43
CA ASP A 19 14.94 8.20 9.40
C ASP A 19 13.96 7.23 8.72
N LEU A 20 13.33 7.64 7.61
CA LEU A 20 12.40 6.79 6.87
C LEU A 20 13.10 5.53 6.34
N THR A 21 14.30 5.68 5.76
CA THR A 21 15.06 4.54 5.24
C THR A 21 15.54 3.59 6.35
N GLU A 22 15.94 4.14 7.51
CA GLU A 22 16.34 3.35 8.67
C GLU A 22 15.15 2.57 9.24
N ILE A 23 14.02 3.24 9.47
CA ILE A 23 12.81 2.59 9.99
C ILE A 23 12.35 1.46 9.05
N ILE A 24 12.28 1.74 7.74
CA ILE A 24 11.85 0.76 6.74
C ILE A 24 12.79 -0.44 6.68
N SER A 25 14.11 -0.21 6.65
CA SER A 25 15.10 -1.30 6.59
C SER A 25 15.18 -2.13 7.88
N SER A 26 14.84 -1.54 9.03
CA SER A 26 14.74 -2.27 10.29
C SER A 26 13.53 -3.21 10.36
N GLY A 27 12.52 -3.02 9.50
CA GLY A 27 11.24 -3.73 9.56
C GLY A 27 10.30 -3.25 10.67
N ASP A 28 10.70 -2.29 11.51
CA ASP A 28 9.89 -1.71 12.58
C ASP A 28 8.92 -0.63 12.05
N LEU A 29 8.05 -1.04 11.12
CA LEU A 29 7.12 -0.16 10.42
C LEU A 29 6.10 0.51 11.36
N GLY A 30 5.95 0.01 12.60
CA GLY A 30 5.11 0.63 13.63
C GLY A 30 5.61 2.01 14.09
N LYS A 31 6.88 2.35 13.83
CA LYS A 31 7.43 3.69 14.08
C LYS A 31 6.91 4.75 13.11
N LEU A 32 6.55 4.35 11.88
CA LEU A 32 6.02 5.27 10.88
C LEU A 32 4.64 5.75 11.31
N ARG A 33 4.49 7.06 11.51
CA ARG A 33 3.26 7.65 12.06
C ARG A 33 2.91 8.99 11.44
N ARG A 34 1.65 9.38 11.61
CA ARG A 34 1.17 10.74 11.31
C ARG A 34 1.63 11.71 12.40
N HIS A 35 1.61 12.99 12.09
CA HIS A 35 1.66 14.02 13.12
C HIS A 35 0.42 13.89 14.03
N PRO A 36 0.53 14.13 15.36
CA PRO A 36 -0.61 14.00 16.28
C PRO A 36 -1.87 14.74 15.83
N ASP A 37 -1.76 16.02 15.43
CA ASP A 37 -2.92 16.80 14.98
C ASP A 37 -3.53 16.26 13.67
N HIS A 38 -2.69 15.70 12.79
CA HIS A 38 -3.16 15.05 11.56
C HIS A 38 -3.85 13.71 11.87
N GLN A 39 -3.36 12.99 12.89
CA GLN A 39 -3.98 11.77 13.38
C GLN A 39 -5.36 12.07 14.00
N GLU A 40 -5.49 13.15 14.76
CA GLU A 40 -6.79 13.57 15.30
C GLU A 40 -7.79 13.92 14.18
N ALA A 41 -7.35 14.69 13.19
CA ALA A 41 -8.17 15.00 12.01
C ALA A 41 -8.58 13.72 11.24
N TYR A 42 -7.66 12.77 11.09
CA TYR A 42 -7.94 11.46 10.50
C TYR A 42 -8.99 10.69 11.30
N ASP A 43 -8.91 10.66 12.63
CA ASP A 43 -9.84 9.91 13.48
C ASP A 43 -11.26 10.50 13.43
N GLN A 44 -11.38 11.82 13.38
CA GLN A 44 -12.65 12.51 13.17
C GLN A 44 -13.24 12.20 11.79
N TRP A 45 -12.41 12.26 10.74
CA TRP A 45 -12.83 11.90 9.39
C TRP A 45 -13.25 10.43 9.30
N ARG A 46 -12.42 9.52 9.83
CA ARG A 46 -12.64 8.07 9.83
C ARG A 46 -13.98 7.73 10.47
N SER A 47 -14.31 8.35 11.59
CA SER A 47 -15.59 8.14 12.28
C SER A 47 -16.79 8.53 11.41
N LYS A 48 -16.71 9.68 10.71
CA LYS A 48 -17.76 10.12 9.77
C LYS A 48 -17.90 9.17 8.57
N ILE A 49 -16.78 8.69 8.02
CA ILE A 49 -16.80 7.75 6.90
C ILE A 49 -17.40 6.41 7.32
N ILE A 50 -17.03 5.88 8.48
CA ILE A 50 -17.61 4.63 9.00
C ILE A 50 -19.12 4.80 9.20
N ALA A 51 -19.58 5.92 9.76
CA ALA A 51 -21.00 6.18 9.93
C ALA A 51 -21.77 6.24 8.58
N ALA A 52 -21.17 6.83 7.55
CA ALA A 52 -21.82 7.02 6.25
C ALA A 52 -21.72 5.79 5.31
N HIS A 53 -20.65 5.01 5.40
CA HIS A 53 -20.35 3.92 4.46
C HIS A 53 -20.28 2.53 5.11
N GLY A 54 -20.46 2.42 6.42
CA GLY A 54 -20.33 1.19 7.19
C GLY A 54 -18.89 0.82 7.52
N SER A 55 -17.95 1.04 6.60
CA SER A 55 -16.53 0.76 6.80
C SER A 55 -15.62 1.56 5.85
N ILE A 56 -14.35 1.74 6.24
CA ILE A 56 -13.33 2.36 5.37
C ILE A 56 -13.09 1.56 4.07
N PRO A 57 -12.98 0.21 4.09
CA PRO A 57 -12.84 -0.56 2.85
C PRO A 57 -14.00 -0.35 1.88
N GLN A 58 -15.26 -0.33 2.37
CA GLN A 58 -16.44 -0.06 1.52
C GLN A 58 -16.39 1.35 0.92
N TYR A 59 -16.03 2.36 1.71
CA TYR A 59 -15.80 3.71 1.22
C TYR A 59 -14.72 3.75 0.13
N LEU A 60 -13.55 3.15 0.36
CA LEU A 60 -12.46 3.13 -0.61
C LEU A 60 -12.90 2.46 -1.92
N LEU A 61 -13.53 1.28 -1.85
CA LEU A 61 -13.96 0.54 -3.02
C LEU A 61 -14.98 1.31 -3.85
N LYS A 62 -15.97 1.93 -3.19
CA LYS A 62 -17.05 2.68 -3.84
C LYS A 62 -16.58 4.04 -4.35
N GLU A 63 -16.07 4.88 -3.46
CA GLU A 63 -15.87 6.32 -3.71
C GLU A 63 -14.49 6.65 -4.30
N ARG A 64 -13.46 5.83 -4.02
CA ARG A 64 -12.08 6.11 -4.46
C ARG A 64 -11.64 5.23 -5.60
N LEU A 65 -12.03 3.96 -5.56
CA LEU A 65 -11.54 2.95 -6.48
C LEU A 65 -12.53 2.67 -7.61
N GLY A 66 -13.83 2.93 -7.42
CA GLY A 66 -14.86 2.56 -8.40
C GLY A 66 -14.93 1.05 -8.62
N TRP A 67 -14.44 0.26 -7.66
CA TRP A 67 -14.50 -1.20 -7.66
C TRP A 67 -15.65 -1.64 -6.79
N VAL A 68 -16.86 -1.27 -7.21
CA VAL A 68 -18.09 -1.58 -6.50
C VAL A 68 -18.14 -3.08 -6.25
N MET A 69 -18.25 -3.45 -4.98
CA MET A 69 -18.71 -4.78 -4.60
C MET A 69 -20.13 -4.87 -5.12
N SER A 70 -20.38 -5.61 -6.20
CA SER A 70 -21.76 -6.02 -6.47
C SER A 70 -22.26 -6.72 -5.20
N ASP A 71 -23.50 -6.46 -4.77
CA ASP A 71 -24.14 -7.11 -3.61
C ASP A 71 -24.27 -8.65 -3.73
N GLN A 72 -23.68 -9.23 -4.77
CA GLN A 72 -23.41 -10.64 -4.86
C GLN A 72 -22.40 -11.00 -3.77
N THR A 73 -22.93 -11.61 -2.71
CA THR A 73 -22.19 -12.50 -1.84
C THR A 73 -21.12 -13.23 -2.65
N PRO A 74 -19.83 -13.13 -2.29
CA PRO A 74 -18.81 -13.90 -2.99
C PRO A 74 -19.27 -15.37 -2.95
N PRO A 75 -19.26 -16.09 -4.08
CA PRO A 75 -19.67 -17.47 -4.09
C PRO A 75 -18.89 -18.23 -3.01
N PRO A 76 -19.53 -19.17 -2.28
CA PRO A 76 -18.90 -19.91 -1.19
C PRO A 76 -17.64 -20.64 -1.64
N THR A 77 -17.57 -20.93 -2.94
CA THR A 77 -16.35 -21.31 -3.65
C THR A 77 -15.72 -20.06 -4.29
N PRO A 78 -14.43 -19.82 -4.05
CA PRO A 78 -13.72 -18.78 -4.77
C PRO A 78 -13.87 -19.02 -6.29
N PRO A 79 -14.11 -17.98 -7.11
CA PRO A 79 -14.09 -18.16 -8.55
C PRO A 79 -12.73 -18.76 -8.96
N PRO A 80 -12.72 -19.71 -9.93
CA PRO A 80 -11.47 -20.24 -10.46
C PRO A 80 -10.56 -19.09 -10.89
N GLN A 81 -9.24 -19.26 -10.77
CA GLN A 81 -8.30 -18.31 -11.35
C GLN A 81 -8.66 -18.18 -12.84
N VAL A 82 -9.12 -16.99 -13.24
CA VAL A 82 -9.53 -16.76 -14.62
C VAL A 82 -8.32 -17.05 -15.49
N ALA A 83 -8.51 -17.84 -16.56
CA ALA A 83 -7.43 -18.14 -17.51
C ALA A 83 -6.70 -16.84 -17.89
N ASN A 84 -5.36 -16.86 -17.83
CA ASN A 84 -4.45 -15.74 -18.09
C ASN A 84 -4.34 -14.64 -17.01
N GLN A 85 -4.80 -14.85 -15.77
CA GLN A 85 -4.41 -13.95 -14.66
C GLN A 85 -3.00 -14.24 -14.14
N PRO A 86 -2.18 -13.21 -13.87
CA PRO A 86 -0.89 -13.36 -13.20
C PRO A 86 -1.01 -14.16 -11.90
N LYS A 87 0.00 -14.98 -11.59
CA LYS A 87 0.06 -15.75 -10.34
C LYS A 87 0.19 -14.85 -9.10
N TYR A 88 0.86 -13.71 -9.27
CA TYR A 88 1.15 -12.71 -8.24
C TYR A 88 1.32 -11.34 -8.90
N PHE A 89 1.47 -10.29 -8.10
CA PHE A 89 1.65 -8.93 -8.60
C PHE A 89 2.95 -8.82 -9.38
N THR A 90 2.88 -8.30 -10.62
CA THR A 90 4.06 -8.09 -11.47
C THR A 90 4.17 -6.64 -11.91
N ARG A 91 5.35 -6.24 -12.38
CA ARG A 91 5.60 -4.95 -13.03
C ARG A 91 4.68 -4.67 -14.23
N ASP A 92 4.13 -5.73 -14.82
CA ASP A 92 3.26 -5.70 -15.99
C ASP A 92 1.79 -5.99 -15.62
N ILE A 93 1.43 -5.87 -14.34
CA ILE A 93 0.06 -6.03 -13.88
C ILE A 93 -0.88 -5.06 -14.64
N PRO A 94 -2.01 -5.54 -15.18
CA PRO A 94 -2.96 -4.69 -15.88
C PRO A 94 -3.47 -3.50 -15.04
N ASP A 95 -3.61 -2.33 -15.65
CA ASP A 95 -4.09 -1.10 -15.00
C ASP A 95 -5.46 -1.25 -14.33
N LYS A 96 -6.33 -2.11 -14.88
CA LYS A 96 -7.65 -2.38 -14.29
C LYS A 96 -7.60 -3.13 -12.94
N LEU A 97 -6.45 -3.67 -12.56
CA LEU A 97 -6.26 -4.50 -11.35
C LEU A 97 -5.56 -3.77 -10.22
N HIS A 98 -5.14 -2.52 -10.43
CA HIS A 98 -4.49 -1.71 -9.40
C HIS A 98 -4.87 -0.23 -9.53
N LYS A 99 -4.69 0.55 -8.47
CA LYS A 99 -4.82 2.00 -8.50
C LYS A 99 -3.73 2.61 -7.64
N LEU A 100 -2.98 3.54 -8.22
CA LEU A 100 -2.01 4.37 -7.51
C LEU A 100 -2.68 5.67 -7.10
N LEU A 101 -2.68 5.96 -5.81
CA LEU A 101 -3.24 7.18 -5.24
C LEU A 101 -2.20 7.86 -4.37
N ASN A 102 -2.22 9.19 -4.32
CA ASN A 102 -1.55 9.91 -3.24
C ASN A 102 -2.27 9.56 -1.93
N ASN A 103 -1.51 9.37 -0.85
CA ASN A 103 -2.08 9.01 0.44
C ASN A 103 -2.67 10.24 1.11
N ASP A 104 -3.98 10.43 0.94
CA ASP A 104 -4.77 11.46 1.61
C ASP A 104 -4.62 11.47 3.13
N TRP A 105 -4.12 10.42 3.78
CA TRP A 105 -3.88 10.46 5.22
C TRP A 105 -2.49 9.91 5.47
N GLY A 106 -1.51 10.57 4.86
CA GLY A 106 -0.10 10.19 4.89
C GLY A 106 0.57 10.36 6.24
N TYR A 107 1.67 9.63 6.43
CA TYR A 107 2.60 9.81 7.53
C TYR A 107 3.33 11.16 7.45
N ALA A 108 3.95 11.58 8.55
CA ALA A 108 4.67 12.85 8.68
C ALA A 108 6.06 12.82 8.03
N VAL A 109 6.10 12.51 6.74
CA VAL A 109 7.31 12.47 5.90
C VAL A 109 7.85 13.88 5.59
N PRO A 110 9.12 14.05 5.19
CA PRO A 110 9.65 15.34 4.72
C PRO A 110 8.79 15.98 3.62
N HIS A 111 8.76 17.32 3.53
CA HIS A 111 7.96 18.02 2.52
C HIS A 111 8.38 17.72 1.07
N ASN A 112 9.63 17.31 0.84
CA ASN A 112 10.10 16.86 -0.47
C ASN A 112 9.88 15.35 -0.70
N VAL A 113 9.09 14.69 0.14
CA VAL A 113 8.74 13.28 -0.01
C VAL A 113 7.24 13.16 -0.25
N GLU A 114 6.87 12.52 -1.35
CA GLU A 114 5.49 12.17 -1.64
C GLU A 114 5.16 10.80 -1.05
N HIS A 115 4.00 10.68 -0.40
CA HIS A 115 3.50 9.41 0.11
C HIS A 115 2.39 8.89 -0.81
N TRP A 116 2.67 7.80 -1.51
CA TRP A 116 1.73 7.10 -2.38
C TRP A 116 1.28 5.77 -1.78
N VAL A 117 0.10 5.31 -2.20
CA VAL A 117 -0.41 3.96 -1.94
C VAL A 117 -0.84 3.33 -3.25
N CYS A 118 -0.37 2.12 -3.52
CA CYS A 118 -0.84 1.31 -4.64
C CYS A 118 -1.80 0.25 -4.09
N LEU A 119 -3.09 0.39 -4.41
CA LEU A 119 -4.15 -0.51 -3.97
C LEU A 119 -4.47 -1.52 -5.06
N ARG A 120 -4.74 -2.77 -4.67
CA ARG A 120 -5.01 -3.87 -5.60
C ARG A 120 -6.49 -4.26 -5.58
N ARG A 121 -7.07 -4.55 -6.75
CA ARG A 121 -8.50 -4.84 -6.93
C ARG A 121 -8.91 -6.18 -6.31
N PRO A 122 -9.61 -6.22 -5.15
CA PRO A 122 -9.86 -7.47 -4.44
C PRO A 122 -10.77 -8.46 -5.21
N ILE A 123 -11.79 -7.95 -5.91
CA ILE A 123 -12.82 -8.78 -6.53
C ILE A 123 -12.38 -9.33 -7.90
N GLY A 124 -12.64 -10.62 -8.12
CA GLY A 124 -12.41 -11.28 -9.42
C GLY A 124 -10.94 -11.42 -9.78
N SER A 125 -10.04 -11.21 -8.81
CA SER A 125 -8.61 -11.30 -9.02
C SER A 125 -7.95 -11.86 -7.77
N ARG A 126 -7.22 -12.98 -7.90
CA ARG A 126 -6.46 -13.60 -6.79
C ARG A 126 -4.98 -13.39 -7.03
N ILE A 127 -4.58 -12.12 -7.03
CA ILE A 127 -3.21 -11.73 -7.31
C ILE A 127 -2.60 -11.25 -5.99
N PRO A 128 -1.86 -12.08 -5.25
CA PRO A 128 -1.21 -11.66 -4.02
C PRO A 128 0.01 -10.75 -4.31
N LEU A 129 0.31 -9.87 -3.35
CA LEU A 129 1.57 -9.11 -3.32
C LEU A 129 2.76 -9.97 -2.82
N ILE A 130 2.50 -10.99 -2.01
CA ILE A 130 3.48 -11.95 -1.49
C ILE A 130 3.14 -13.34 -2.02
N HIS A 131 4.09 -14.01 -2.68
CA HIS A 131 3.90 -15.34 -3.25
C HIS A 131 5.19 -16.15 -3.18
N GLN A 132 5.12 -17.46 -2.90
CA GLN A 132 6.29 -18.33 -2.69
C GLN A 132 7.31 -18.28 -3.84
N ASP A 133 6.85 -18.33 -5.10
CA ASP A 133 7.71 -18.20 -6.29
C ASP A 133 8.57 -16.92 -6.36
N LEU A 134 8.29 -15.90 -5.55
CA LEU A 134 9.10 -14.68 -5.48
C LEU A 134 10.31 -14.81 -4.52
N TYR A 135 10.43 -15.94 -3.82
CA TYR A 135 11.45 -16.16 -2.78
C TYR A 135 12.31 -17.36 -3.13
N THR A 136 13.61 -17.26 -2.86
CA THR A 136 14.55 -18.37 -3.00
C THR A 136 14.48 -19.37 -1.83
N SER A 137 13.82 -18.99 -0.72
CA SER A 137 13.67 -19.82 0.48
C SER A 137 12.30 -19.67 1.13
N ASP A 138 11.83 -20.75 1.75
CA ASP A 138 10.58 -20.74 2.54
C ASP A 138 10.67 -19.80 3.74
N VAL A 139 11.86 -19.65 4.35
CA VAL A 139 12.07 -18.72 5.48
C VAL A 139 11.80 -17.29 5.05
N GLY A 140 12.31 -16.86 3.89
CA GLY A 140 12.04 -15.53 3.34
C GLY A 140 10.54 -15.31 3.07
N TYR A 141 9.89 -16.29 2.47
CA TYR A 141 8.45 -16.25 2.20
C TYR A 141 7.61 -16.14 3.49
N GLN A 142 7.89 -16.95 4.50
CA GLN A 142 7.18 -16.91 5.79
C GLN A 142 7.45 -15.62 6.57
N ASN A 143 8.68 -15.10 6.51
CA ASN A 143 9.02 -13.80 7.07
C ASN A 143 8.18 -12.70 6.42
N ALA A 144 8.07 -12.71 5.08
CA ALA A 144 7.28 -11.71 4.38
C ALA A 144 5.78 -11.76 4.74
N LEU A 145 5.21 -12.96 4.87
CA LEU A 145 3.82 -13.12 5.31
C LEU A 145 3.57 -12.56 6.71
N SER A 146 4.56 -12.68 7.60
CA SER A 146 4.42 -12.30 9.01
C SER A 146 4.74 -10.82 9.26
N ASN A 147 5.82 -10.35 8.64
CA ASN A 147 6.43 -9.05 8.92
C ASN A 147 6.23 -8.03 7.80
N GLY A 148 5.61 -8.45 6.68
CA GLY A 148 5.49 -7.62 5.50
C GLY A 148 6.76 -7.62 4.67
N LEU A 149 6.88 -6.64 3.79
CA LEU A 149 7.95 -6.52 2.79
C LEU A 149 8.40 -5.08 2.76
N TYR A 150 9.67 -4.84 2.43
CA TYR A 150 10.13 -3.51 2.05
C TYR A 150 11.19 -3.56 0.96
N GLY A 151 11.57 -2.39 0.45
CA GLY A 151 12.73 -2.24 -0.41
C GLY A 151 12.96 -0.79 -0.84
N PHE A 152 14.00 -0.59 -1.64
CA PHE A 152 14.43 0.71 -2.14
C PHE A 152 14.77 0.61 -3.62
N THR A 153 14.44 1.63 -4.42
CA THR A 153 14.72 1.60 -5.87
C THR A 153 16.20 1.70 -6.21
N ASN A 154 17.02 2.19 -5.28
CA ASN A 154 18.48 2.35 -5.41
C ASN A 154 19.28 1.24 -4.71
N SER A 155 18.64 0.17 -4.24
CA SER A 155 19.30 -1.01 -3.68
C SER A 155 19.11 -2.23 -4.58
N ASP A 156 19.95 -3.25 -4.35
CA ASP A 156 19.69 -4.57 -4.89
C ASP A 156 18.32 -5.07 -4.42
N ASN A 157 17.66 -5.85 -5.28
CA ASN A 157 16.33 -6.35 -4.98
C ASN A 157 16.41 -7.33 -3.81
N LEU A 158 15.70 -7.03 -2.71
CA LEU A 158 15.40 -8.02 -1.69
C LEU A 158 14.47 -9.09 -2.26
N ASP A 159 14.74 -10.37 -1.99
CA ASP A 159 13.84 -11.49 -2.32
C ASP A 159 12.39 -11.13 -1.98
N GLY A 160 11.47 -11.37 -2.91
CA GLY A 160 10.07 -10.98 -2.78
C GLY A 160 9.72 -9.59 -3.32
N ALA A 161 10.67 -8.67 -3.36
CA ALA A 161 10.44 -7.25 -3.65
C ALA A 161 10.60 -6.87 -5.13
N GLN A 162 11.19 -7.75 -5.94
CA GLN A 162 11.64 -7.46 -7.32
C GLN A 162 10.51 -6.86 -8.16
N GLU A 163 9.33 -7.48 -8.13
CA GLU A 163 8.21 -7.07 -8.97
C GLU A 163 7.63 -5.71 -8.56
N ILE A 164 7.58 -5.42 -7.26
CA ILE A 164 7.15 -4.11 -6.76
C ILE A 164 8.20 -3.05 -7.11
N GLN A 165 9.48 -3.33 -6.94
CA GLN A 165 10.58 -2.43 -7.33
C GLN A 165 10.50 -2.08 -8.81
N ASN A 166 10.40 -3.10 -9.67
CA ASN A 166 10.30 -2.95 -11.11
C ASN A 166 9.04 -2.19 -11.52
N TRP A 167 7.92 -2.42 -10.84
CA TRP A 167 6.68 -1.66 -11.06
C TRP A 167 6.86 -0.18 -10.71
N ILE A 168 7.48 0.13 -9.56
CA ILE A 168 7.76 1.51 -9.12
C ILE A 168 8.69 2.21 -10.11
N ILE A 169 9.78 1.56 -10.51
CA ILE A 169 10.73 2.07 -11.50
C ILE A 169 10.03 2.36 -12.84
N LYS A 170 9.18 1.45 -13.30
CA LYS A 170 8.38 1.64 -14.52
C LYS A 170 7.41 2.82 -14.39
N LYS A 171 6.84 3.02 -13.21
CA LYS A 171 5.81 4.04 -12.96
C LYS A 171 6.37 5.45 -12.76
N PHE A 172 7.48 5.58 -12.03
CA PHE A 172 8.04 6.86 -11.62
C PHE A 172 9.32 7.24 -12.39
N GLY A 173 9.97 6.26 -13.06
CA GLY A 173 11.19 6.44 -13.83
C GLY A 173 12.40 5.77 -13.20
N LYS A 174 13.38 5.41 -14.03
CA LYS A 174 14.59 4.67 -13.64
C LYS A 174 15.45 5.36 -12.57
N ASP A 175 15.47 6.68 -12.57
CA ASP A 175 16.28 7.50 -11.66
C ASP A 175 15.51 7.88 -10.38
N THR A 176 14.31 7.30 -10.19
CA THR A 176 13.49 7.56 -9.01
C THR A 176 14.19 7.08 -7.75
N THR A 177 14.30 7.95 -6.76
CA THR A 177 14.67 7.57 -5.39
C THR A 177 13.40 7.30 -4.59
N ALA A 178 13.12 6.04 -4.29
CA ALA A 178 11.94 5.65 -3.53
C ALA A 178 12.23 4.54 -2.52
N ALA A 179 11.52 4.61 -1.40
CA ALA A 179 11.41 3.55 -0.41
C ALA A 179 9.97 3.02 -0.47
N TYR A 180 9.76 1.72 -0.34
CA TYR A 180 8.43 1.15 -0.37
C TYR A 180 8.29 0.01 0.63
N PHE A 181 7.07 -0.23 1.08
CA PHE A 181 6.79 -1.27 2.06
C PHE A 181 5.34 -1.73 2.03
N LEU A 182 5.15 -2.99 2.40
CA LEU A 182 3.88 -3.61 2.72
C LEU A 182 3.84 -3.77 4.24
N ASN A 183 2.88 -3.13 4.90
CA ASN A 183 2.70 -3.28 6.35
C ASN A 183 2.42 -4.75 6.72
N PRO A 184 2.95 -5.25 7.86
CA PRO A 184 2.59 -6.56 8.36
C PRO A 184 1.08 -6.63 8.67
N PRO A 185 0.47 -7.83 8.67
CA PRO A 185 -0.98 -7.99 8.83
C PRO A 185 -1.57 -7.34 10.09
N HIS A 186 -0.78 -7.19 11.16
CA HIS A 186 -1.21 -6.57 12.41
C HIS A 186 -1.19 -5.02 12.39
N LEU A 187 -0.51 -4.39 11.42
CA LEU A 187 -0.47 -2.92 11.24
C LEU A 187 -1.36 -2.42 10.10
N GLN A 188 -1.91 -3.31 9.28
CA GLN A 188 -2.78 -2.93 8.16
C GLN A 188 -4.13 -2.40 8.66
N SER A 189 -4.48 -1.18 8.25
CA SER A 189 -5.77 -0.54 8.58
C SER A 189 -6.95 -1.06 7.72
N VAL A 190 -6.66 -1.59 6.53
CA VAL A 190 -7.65 -2.10 5.56
C VAL A 190 -7.16 -3.46 5.05
N LYS A 191 -7.71 -4.55 5.60
CA LYS A 191 -7.23 -5.92 5.30
C LYS A 191 -7.83 -6.49 4.03
N GLU A 192 -8.99 -5.98 3.63
CA GLU A 192 -9.79 -6.43 2.50
C GLU A 192 -9.21 -5.95 1.15
N VAL A 193 -8.38 -4.91 1.17
CA VAL A 193 -7.73 -4.35 -0.02
C VAL A 193 -6.23 -4.41 0.19
N GLN A 194 -5.54 -5.32 -0.51
CA GLN A 194 -4.08 -5.37 -0.48
C GLN A 194 -3.50 -4.07 -1.02
N HIS A 195 -2.51 -3.50 -0.32
CA HIS A 195 -1.87 -2.26 -0.73
C HIS A 195 -0.44 -2.18 -0.20
N PHE A 196 0.44 -1.53 -0.96
CA PHE A 196 1.77 -1.16 -0.48
C PHE A 196 1.94 0.36 -0.55
N HIS A 197 2.79 0.86 0.34
CA HIS A 197 3.15 2.26 0.47
C HIS A 197 4.43 2.55 -0.30
N ILE A 198 4.54 3.77 -0.84
CA ILE A 198 5.71 4.23 -1.58
C ILE A 198 6.01 5.65 -1.14
N PHE A 199 7.22 5.89 -0.66
CA PHE A 199 7.78 7.22 -0.46
C PHE A 199 8.66 7.55 -1.64
N VAL A 200 8.34 8.62 -2.35
CA VAL A 200 9.12 9.12 -3.50
C VAL A 200 9.79 10.42 -3.10
N LYS A 201 11.13 10.44 -3.09
CA LYS A 201 11.92 11.65 -2.82
C LYS A 201 11.97 12.51 -4.09
N ARG A 202 11.64 13.80 -3.95
CA ARG A 202 11.67 14.83 -4.99
C ARG A 202 12.80 15.82 -4.74
#